data_AF-A0A3D2MHY3-F1
#
_entry.id   AF-A0A3D2MHY3-F1
#
_cell.length_a   1.000
_cell.length_b   1.000
_cell.length_c   1.000
_cell.angle_alpha   90.00
_cell.angle_beta   90.00
_cell.angle_gamma   90.00
#
_symmetry.space_group_name_H-M   'P 1'
#
loop_
_entity.id
_entity.type
_entity.pdbx_description
1 polymer ?
#
loop_
_entity_poly.entity_id
_entity_poly.type
_entity_poly.pdbx_seq_one_letter_code
_entity_poly.pdbx_strand_id
1 'polypeptide(L)'
;MEISEANELSKVRSKLIIEYINDILSDGNKLKAKINLGIHEVDGKDMCTADIYVPYKDFERHFNLGITPEYISILHEQLLNDLIPYLDDNFIGVTRFYSLRSNDLLFDGVRVMNIMGSSIMLNMYGIDENISSEYNKKYEEYVNNLQSTDKILKSNKKL
;
A
#
# COMPACT_ATOMS: atom_id res chain seq x y z
N MET A 1 -5.83 -2.26 24.28
CA MET A 1 -5.73 -1.05 23.44
C MET A 1 -7.12 -0.47 23.30
N GLU A 2 -7.25 0.85 23.32
CA GLU A 2 -8.52 1.51 22.97
C GLU A 2 -8.57 1.86 21.49
N ILE A 3 -9.76 2.00 20.91
CA ILE A 3 -9.92 2.36 19.50
C ILE A 3 -9.28 3.72 19.15
N SER A 4 -9.30 4.67 20.09
CA SER A 4 -8.66 5.99 19.96
C SER A 4 -7.15 5.88 19.84
N GLU A 5 -6.54 5.06 20.68
CA GLU A 5 -5.11 4.74 20.65
C GLU A 5 -4.72 4.04 19.34
N ALA A 6 -5.53 3.07 18.88
CA ALA A 6 -5.31 2.40 17.60
C ALA A 6 -5.35 3.37 16.41
N ASN A 7 -6.25 4.36 16.43
CA ASN A 7 -6.35 5.39 15.38
C ASN A 7 -5.14 6.33 15.35
N GLU A 8 -4.60 6.71 16.51
CA GLU A 8 -3.40 7.55 16.54
C GLU A 8 -2.15 6.75 16.11
N LEU A 9 -2.04 5.51 16.57
CA LEU A 9 -0.97 4.62 16.13
C LEU A 9 -1.05 4.32 14.65
N SER A 10 -2.23 4.05 14.07
CA SER A 10 -2.37 3.74 12.65
C SER A 10 -1.84 4.87 11.76
N LYS A 11 -2.11 6.14 12.11
CA LYS A 11 -1.56 7.31 11.40
C LYS A 11 -0.03 7.34 11.43
N VAL A 12 0.57 7.07 12.59
CA VAL A 12 2.02 7.08 12.75
C VAL A 12 2.66 5.90 12.01
N ARG A 13 2.07 4.71 12.12
CA ARG A 13 2.59 3.47 11.50
C ARG A 13 2.42 3.45 9.99
N SER A 14 1.30 3.96 9.49
CA SER A 14 1.09 4.15 8.06
C SER A 14 2.17 5.04 7.46
N LYS A 15 2.43 6.21 8.06
CA LYS A 15 3.50 7.12 7.61
C LYS A 15 4.87 6.46 7.58
N LEU A 16 5.22 5.67 8.61
CA LEU A 16 6.48 4.92 8.62
C LEU A 16 6.56 3.93 7.44
N ILE A 17 5.49 3.21 7.11
CA ILE A 17 5.44 2.30 5.97
C ILE A 17 5.60 3.09 4.65
N ILE A 18 4.95 4.25 4.54
CA ILE A 18 5.07 5.16 3.40
C ILE A 18 6.51 5.69 3.24
N GLU A 19 7.19 6.04 4.33
CA GLU A 19 8.60 6.43 4.33
C GLU A 19 9.48 5.32 3.75
N TYR A 20 9.31 4.07 4.20
CA TYR A 20 10.03 2.93 3.63
C TYR A 20 9.70 2.71 2.14
N ILE A 21 8.45 2.88 1.73
CA ILE A 21 8.05 2.80 0.32
C ILE A 21 8.83 3.83 -0.50
N ASN A 22 8.90 5.07 -0.04
CA ASN A 22 9.63 6.14 -0.71
C ASN A 22 11.14 5.86 -0.76
N ASP A 23 11.74 5.45 0.35
CA ASP A 23 13.18 5.15 0.42
C ASP A 23 13.56 4.00 -0.52
N ILE A 24 12.74 2.95 -0.55
CA ILE A 24 12.94 1.80 -1.44
C ILE A 24 12.77 2.20 -2.91
N LEU A 25 11.76 3.02 -3.23
CA LEU A 25 11.47 3.43 -4.62
C LEU A 25 12.33 4.59 -5.12
N SER A 26 13.00 5.31 -4.23
CA SER A 26 13.95 6.38 -4.60
C SER A 26 15.31 5.84 -5.06
N ASP A 27 15.58 4.54 -4.86
CA ASP A 27 16.78 3.93 -5.40
C ASP A 27 16.71 3.83 -6.93
N GLY A 28 17.75 4.35 -7.60
CA GLY A 28 17.90 4.33 -9.05
C GLY A 28 18.10 2.94 -9.65
N ASN A 29 18.27 1.90 -8.82
CA ASN A 29 18.28 0.52 -9.30
C ASN A 29 16.87 -0.07 -9.37
N LYS A 30 16.56 -0.70 -10.50
CA LYS A 30 15.31 -1.46 -10.65
C LYS A 30 15.26 -2.59 -9.64
N LEU A 31 14.29 -2.55 -8.73
CA LEU A 31 14.14 -3.56 -7.70
C LEU A 31 12.70 -4.09 -7.59
N LYS A 32 12.58 -5.26 -6.97
CA LYS A 32 11.29 -5.82 -6.54
C LYS A 32 11.36 -6.03 -5.04
N ALA A 33 10.50 -5.36 -4.30
CA ALA A 33 10.38 -5.52 -2.87
C ALA A 33 8.99 -6.05 -2.49
N LYS A 34 8.88 -6.52 -1.25
CA LYS A 34 7.63 -6.93 -0.63
C LYS A 34 7.51 -6.27 0.74
N ILE A 35 6.31 -5.82 1.07
CA ILE A 35 5.93 -5.43 2.42
C ILE A 35 4.73 -6.29 2.77
N ASN A 36 4.82 -7.10 3.82
CA ASN A 36 3.70 -7.91 4.31
C ASN A 36 3.20 -7.32 5.62
N LEU A 37 1.92 -6.99 5.66
CA LEU A 37 1.21 -6.77 6.92
C LEU A 37 0.65 -8.10 7.41
N GLY A 38 0.92 -8.41 8.67
CA GLY A 38 0.60 -9.69 9.27
C GLY A 38 0.32 -9.58 10.75
N ILE A 39 0.09 -10.73 11.37
CA ILE A 39 -0.10 -10.88 12.80
C ILE A 39 0.92 -11.91 13.28
N HIS A 40 1.76 -11.51 14.23
CA HIS A 40 2.79 -12.37 14.81
C HIS A 40 2.87 -12.16 16.32
N GLU A 41 3.29 -13.21 17.04
CA GLU A 41 3.53 -13.12 18.47
C GLU A 41 4.78 -12.28 18.76
N VAL A 42 4.63 -11.23 19.56
CA VAL A 42 5.71 -10.38 20.07
C VAL A 42 5.55 -10.29 21.59
N ASP A 43 6.58 -10.70 22.33
CA ASP A 43 6.58 -10.73 23.80
C ASP A 43 5.36 -11.47 24.40
N GLY A 44 4.98 -12.59 23.80
CA GLY A 44 3.87 -13.45 24.25
C GLY A 44 2.47 -12.91 23.92
N LYS A 45 2.36 -11.94 23.01
CA LYS A 45 1.08 -11.38 22.55
C LYS A 45 1.05 -11.27 21.03
N ASP A 46 -0.07 -11.61 20.42
CA ASP A 46 -0.28 -11.35 19.00
C ASP A 46 -0.34 -9.85 18.74
N MET A 47 0.47 -9.39 17.79
CA MET A 47 0.58 -7.99 17.39
C MET A 47 0.55 -7.88 15.87
N CYS A 48 0.00 -6.79 15.36
CA CYS A 48 0.13 -6.43 13.95
C CYS A 48 1.61 -6.09 13.66
N THR A 49 2.16 -6.67 12.60
CA THR A 49 3.53 -6.43 12.17
C THR A 49 3.61 -5.98 10.71
N ALA A 50 4.72 -5.35 10.36
CA ALA A 50 5.12 -5.11 8.97
C ALA A 50 6.48 -5.74 8.71
N ASP A 51 6.54 -6.64 7.74
CA ASP A 51 7.78 -7.28 7.28
C ASP A 51 8.16 -6.73 5.92
N ILE A 52 9.32 -6.10 5.83
CA ILE A 52 9.85 -5.47 4.62
C ILE A 52 11.00 -6.30 4.10
N TYR A 53 10.91 -6.73 2.86
CA TYR A 53 11.92 -7.56 2.19
C TYR A 53 12.32 -6.97 0.83
N VAL A 54 13.61 -6.68 0.66
CA VAL A 54 14.21 -6.20 -0.60
C VAL A 54 15.32 -7.19 -1.03
N PRO A 55 14.98 -8.26 -1.78
CA PRO A 55 15.88 -9.38 -2.05
C PRO A 55 17.22 -8.98 -2.68
N TYR A 56 17.22 -8.00 -3.59
CA TYR A 56 18.44 -7.57 -4.30
C TYR A 56 19.44 -6.83 -3.41
N LYS A 57 19.05 -6.44 -2.19
CA LYS A 57 19.88 -5.69 -1.25
C LYS A 57 20.21 -6.46 0.03
N ASP A 58 19.77 -7.71 0.14
CA ASP A 58 19.83 -8.48 1.40
C ASP A 58 19.30 -7.65 2.58
N PHE A 59 18.21 -6.90 2.33
CA PHE A 59 17.61 -5.99 3.29
C PHE A 59 16.28 -6.55 3.75
N GLU A 60 16.21 -6.81 5.06
CA GLU A 60 15.03 -7.28 5.76
C GLU A 60 14.81 -6.46 7.03
N ARG A 61 13.56 -6.09 7.29
CA ARG A 61 13.14 -5.40 8.52
C ARG A 61 11.79 -5.95 8.99
N HIS A 62 11.67 -6.11 10.30
CA HIS A 62 10.44 -6.54 10.97
C HIS A 62 10.04 -5.45 11.97
N PHE A 63 8.81 -4.96 11.85
CA PHE A 63 8.28 -3.93 12.74
C PHE A 63 7.11 -4.49 13.53
N ASN A 64 7.19 -4.43 14.85
CA ASN A 64 5.98 -4.43 15.68
C ASN A 64 5.31 -3.07 15.51
N LEU A 65 4.08 -3.06 15.00
CA LEU A 65 3.33 -1.83 14.76
C LEU A 65 2.70 -1.29 16.05
N GLY A 66 2.73 -2.07 17.13
CA GLY A 66 2.15 -1.72 18.42
C GLY A 66 0.62 -1.76 18.42
N ILE A 67 0.00 -2.21 17.33
CA ILE A 67 -1.45 -2.34 17.15
C ILE A 67 -1.83 -3.80 17.38
N THR A 68 -2.86 -4.05 18.17
CA THR A 68 -3.36 -5.41 18.40
C THR A 68 -4.25 -5.88 17.23
N PRO A 69 -4.34 -7.19 16.96
CA PRO A 69 -4.99 -7.74 15.76
C PRO A 69 -6.43 -7.27 15.53
N GLU A 70 -7.20 -7.05 16.59
CA GLU A 70 -8.59 -6.58 16.52
C GLU A 70 -8.74 -5.20 15.87
N TYR A 71 -7.65 -4.43 15.76
CA TYR A 71 -7.63 -3.10 15.15
C TYR A 71 -6.87 -3.06 13.81
N ILE A 72 -6.50 -4.20 13.23
CA ILE A 72 -5.75 -4.23 11.95
C ILE A 72 -6.48 -3.52 10.81
N SER A 73 -7.81 -3.58 10.77
CA SER A 73 -8.63 -2.90 9.76
C SER A 73 -8.43 -1.37 9.78
N ILE A 74 -8.22 -0.77 10.96
CA ILE A 74 -7.94 0.67 11.09
C ILE A 74 -6.60 1.01 10.41
N LEU A 75 -5.60 0.15 10.58
CA LEU A 75 -4.30 0.30 9.89
C LEU A 75 -4.45 0.14 8.37
N HIS A 76 -5.16 -0.88 7.91
CA HIS A 76 -5.37 -1.12 6.48
C HIS A 76 -6.06 0.06 5.80
N GLU A 77 -7.13 0.59 6.41
CA GLU A 77 -7.84 1.76 5.87
C GLU A 77 -6.94 2.99 5.83
N GLN A 78 -6.24 3.29 6.92
CA GLN A 78 -5.32 4.44 6.98
C GLN A 78 -4.22 4.33 5.92
N LEU A 79 -3.64 3.13 5.75
CA LEU A 79 -2.57 2.91 4.77
C LEU A 79 -3.04 3.05 3.33
N LEU A 80 -4.22 2.52 2.99
CA LEU A 80 -4.79 2.72 1.65
C LEU A 80 -5.15 4.19 1.41
N ASN A 81 -5.61 4.92 2.43
CA ASN A 81 -5.87 6.36 2.33
C ASN A 81 -4.58 7.17 2.09
N ASP A 82 -3.49 6.82 2.77
CA ASP A 82 -2.19 7.48 2.60
C ASP A 82 -1.52 7.17 1.25
N LEU A 83 -1.99 6.15 0.52
CA LEU A 83 -1.54 5.83 -0.84
C LEU A 83 -2.32 6.57 -1.93
N ILE A 84 -3.50 7.12 -1.64
CA ILE A 84 -4.32 7.87 -2.62
C ILE A 84 -3.53 8.99 -3.33
N PRO A 85 -2.67 9.78 -2.65
CA PRO A 85 -1.88 10.81 -3.32
C PRO A 85 -0.98 10.27 -4.44
N TYR A 86 -0.54 9.00 -4.36
CA TYR A 86 0.26 8.36 -5.41
C TYR A 86 -0.53 7.94 -6.64
N LEU A 87 -1.85 8.13 -6.66
CA LEU A 87 -2.60 7.98 -7.90
C LEU A 87 -2.19 9.05 -8.91
N ASP A 88 -1.93 10.28 -8.45
CA ASP A 88 -1.61 11.45 -9.28
C ASP A 88 -0.15 11.91 -9.17
N ASP A 89 0.73 11.06 -8.63
CA ASP A 89 2.15 11.40 -8.48
C ASP A 89 2.93 11.10 -9.78
N ASN A 90 3.87 12.00 -10.12
CA ASN A 90 4.62 11.93 -11.38
C ASN A 90 5.74 10.89 -11.37
N PHE A 91 6.14 10.39 -10.21
CA PHE A 91 7.29 9.52 -10.01
C PHE A 91 6.89 8.14 -9.50
N ILE A 92 5.88 8.08 -8.63
CA ILE A 92 5.36 6.87 -7.99
C ILE A 92 3.89 6.70 -8.36
N GLY A 93 3.51 5.51 -8.78
CA GLY A 93 2.13 5.12 -9.02
C GLY A 93 1.70 3.99 -8.08
N VAL A 94 0.40 3.92 -7.77
CA VAL A 94 -0.19 2.79 -7.05
C VAL A 94 -1.31 2.15 -7.88
N THR A 95 -1.44 0.83 -7.81
CA THR A 95 -2.51 0.11 -8.52
C THR A 95 -3.84 0.14 -7.75
N ARG A 96 -4.92 -0.25 -8.41
CA ARG A 96 -6.11 -0.76 -7.71
C ARG A 96 -5.72 -1.88 -6.75
N PHE A 97 -6.54 -2.09 -5.73
CA PHE A 97 -6.47 -3.25 -4.87
C PHE A 97 -6.92 -4.50 -5.64
N TYR A 98 -6.15 -5.58 -5.54
CA TYR A 98 -6.51 -6.87 -6.12
C TYR A 98 -6.02 -8.02 -5.27
N SER A 99 -6.76 -9.13 -5.38
CA SER A 99 -6.39 -10.41 -4.80
C SER A 99 -5.84 -11.33 -5.88
N LEU A 100 -4.70 -11.95 -5.60
CA LEU A 100 -4.10 -13.00 -6.42
C LEU A 100 -3.88 -14.23 -5.54
N ARG A 101 -4.38 -15.37 -6.02
CA ARG A 101 -4.28 -16.67 -5.37
C ARG A 101 -3.68 -17.65 -6.36
N SER A 102 -2.52 -18.20 -6.05
CA SER A 102 -1.93 -19.33 -6.74
C SER A 102 -1.22 -20.23 -5.72
N ASN A 103 -0.78 -21.43 -6.16
CA ASN A 103 -0.10 -22.38 -5.29
C ASN A 103 1.13 -21.77 -4.55
N ASP A 104 1.79 -20.79 -5.18
CA ASP A 104 3.02 -20.18 -4.66
C ASP A 104 2.86 -18.69 -4.30
N LEU A 105 1.64 -18.13 -4.42
CA LEU A 105 1.40 -16.71 -4.16
C LEU A 105 0.02 -16.46 -3.54
N LEU A 106 0.06 -15.94 -2.33
CA LEU A 106 -1.08 -15.39 -1.61
C LEU A 106 -0.89 -13.88 -1.49
N PHE A 107 -1.66 -13.11 -2.24
CA PHE A 107 -1.55 -11.66 -2.26
C PHE A 107 -2.91 -10.99 -2.22
N ASP A 108 -3.13 -10.10 -1.26
CA ASP A 108 -4.24 -9.16 -1.19
C ASP A 108 -3.66 -7.78 -1.02
N GLY A 109 -3.72 -6.93 -2.03
CA GLY A 109 -3.06 -5.65 -1.86
C GLY A 109 -2.96 -4.81 -3.10
N VAL A 110 -2.03 -3.88 -3.01
CA VAL A 110 -1.67 -2.96 -4.09
C VAL A 110 -0.21 -3.14 -4.45
N ARG A 111 0.10 -2.77 -5.69
CA ARG A 111 1.49 -2.60 -6.11
C ARG A 111 1.79 -1.11 -6.16
N VAL A 112 2.85 -0.71 -5.47
CA VAL A 112 3.43 0.64 -5.59
C VAL A 112 4.64 0.55 -6.51
N MET A 113 4.73 1.43 -7.50
CA MET A 113 5.74 1.35 -8.56
C MET A 113 6.31 2.73 -8.84
N ASN A 114 7.58 2.81 -9.22
CA ASN A 114 8.14 4.05 -9.75
C ASN A 114 8.23 4.04 -11.28
N ILE A 115 8.53 5.20 -11.87
CA ILE A 115 8.73 5.36 -13.32
C ILE A 115 9.88 4.51 -13.91
N MET A 116 10.81 4.03 -13.07
CA MET A 116 11.94 3.18 -13.47
C MET A 116 11.57 1.69 -13.51
N GLY A 117 10.34 1.34 -13.11
CA GLY A 117 9.85 -0.03 -13.06
C GLY A 117 10.29 -0.81 -11.82
N SER A 118 10.79 -0.13 -10.78
CA SER A 118 10.86 -0.71 -9.43
C SER A 118 9.44 -0.89 -8.89
N SER A 119 9.21 -1.95 -8.12
CA SER A 119 7.89 -2.20 -7.55
C SER A 119 7.95 -2.83 -6.17
N ILE A 120 7.00 -2.43 -5.33
CA ILE A 120 6.74 -2.99 -4.01
C ILE A 120 5.37 -3.66 -4.06
N MET A 121 5.31 -4.94 -3.68
CA MET A 121 4.04 -5.60 -3.38
C MET A 121 3.71 -5.35 -1.92
N LEU A 122 2.68 -4.55 -1.66
CA LEU A 122 2.19 -4.27 -0.32
C LEU A 122 1.00 -5.19 -0.05
N ASN A 123 1.22 -6.22 0.76
CA ASN A 123 0.27 -7.28 1.06
C ASN A 123 -0.44 -7.02 2.39
N MET A 124 -1.77 -7.01 2.34
CA MET A 124 -2.73 -6.78 3.42
C MET A 124 -3.68 -7.99 3.48
N TYR A 125 -3.11 -9.16 3.73
CA TYR A 125 -3.87 -10.41 3.70
C TYR A 125 -5.06 -10.37 4.67
N GLY A 126 -6.24 -10.76 4.19
CA GLY A 126 -7.45 -10.78 5.01
C GLY A 126 -8.04 -9.40 5.32
N ILE A 127 -7.74 -8.38 4.51
CA ILE A 127 -8.40 -7.07 4.60
C ILE A 127 -9.93 -7.18 4.53
N ASP A 128 -10.63 -6.27 5.21
CA ASP A 128 -12.08 -6.09 5.05
C ASP A 128 -12.42 -5.68 3.60
N GLU A 129 -13.37 -6.39 2.99
CA GLU A 129 -13.80 -6.14 1.61
C GLU A 129 -14.31 -4.71 1.41
N ASN A 130 -14.99 -4.11 2.40
CA ASN A 130 -15.50 -2.75 2.31
C ASN A 130 -14.37 -1.74 2.20
N ILE A 131 -13.28 -1.93 2.97
CA ILE A 131 -12.10 -1.07 2.91
C ILE A 131 -11.46 -1.16 1.52
N SER A 132 -11.25 -2.37 1.01
CA SER A 132 -10.64 -2.56 -0.31
C SER A 132 -11.52 -2.03 -1.45
N SER A 133 -12.84 -2.15 -1.33
CA SER A 133 -13.82 -1.68 -2.30
C SER A 133 -13.90 -0.17 -2.34
N GLU A 134 -13.87 0.49 -1.18
CA GLU A 134 -13.86 1.96 -1.09
C GLU A 134 -12.58 2.54 -1.70
N TYR A 135 -11.42 1.93 -1.45
CA TYR A 135 -10.18 2.32 -2.12
C TYR A 135 -10.29 2.15 -3.65
N ASN A 136 -10.81 1.03 -4.12
CA ASN A 136 -11.00 0.78 -5.55
C ASN A 136 -11.95 1.77 -6.21
N LYS A 137 -13.00 2.20 -5.50
CA LYS A 137 -13.90 3.25 -5.99
C LYS A 137 -13.14 4.56 -6.23
N LYS A 138 -12.31 4.99 -5.28
CA LYS A 138 -11.46 6.19 -5.42
C LYS A 138 -10.46 6.05 -6.57
N TYR A 139 -9.88 4.86 -6.75
CA TYR A 139 -9.02 4.55 -7.90
C TYR A 139 -9.77 4.71 -9.23
N GLU A 140 -10.97 4.16 -9.36
CA GLU A 140 -11.77 4.27 -10.59
C GLU A 140 -12.23 5.70 -10.86
N GLU A 141 -12.60 6.47 -9.84
CA GLU A 141 -12.89 7.90 -9.96
C GLU A 141 -11.68 8.66 -10.55
N TYR A 142 -10.47 8.38 -10.06
CA TYR A 142 -9.24 8.95 -10.61
C TYR A 142 -9.02 8.58 -12.08
N VAL A 143 -9.12 7.30 -12.44
CA VAL A 143 -8.94 6.82 -13.83
C VAL A 143 -9.97 7.47 -14.78
N ASN A 144 -11.22 7.60 -14.34
CA ASN A 144 -12.28 8.23 -15.13
C ASN A 144 -12.03 9.73 -15.35
N ASN A 145 -11.47 10.42 -14.36
CA ASN A 145 -11.08 11.83 -14.46
C ASN A 145 -9.93 12.04 -15.46
N LEU A 146 -8.93 11.15 -15.46
CA LEU A 146 -7.86 11.17 -16.45
C LEU A 146 -8.38 10.98 -17.88
N GLN A 147 -9.23 9.97 -18.10
CA GLN A 147 -9.79 9.70 -19.43
C GLN A 147 -10.66 10.86 -19.95
N SER A 148 -11.37 11.53 -19.06
CA SER A 148 -12.19 12.71 -19.41
C SER A 148 -11.31 13.88 -19.82
N THR A 149 -10.23 14.14 -19.08
CA THR A 149 -9.22 15.16 -19.42
C THR A 149 -8.56 14.88 -20.77
N ASP A 150 -8.17 13.63 -21.03
CA ASP A 150 -7.58 13.19 -22.29
C ASP A 150 -8.52 13.39 -23.49
N LYS A 151 -9.82 13.10 -23.32
CA LYS A 151 -10.84 13.31 -24.37
C LYS A 151 -10.96 14.80 -24.71
N ILE A 152 -10.99 15.67 -23.71
CA ILE A 152 -11.05 17.14 -23.89
C ILE A 152 -9.80 17.66 -24.62
N LEU A 153 -8.61 17.22 -24.21
CA LEU A 153 -7.36 17.62 -24.85
C LEU A 153 -7.28 17.17 -26.32
N LYS A 154 -7.76 15.97 -26.63
CA LYS A 154 -7.80 15.45 -28.01
C LYS A 154 -8.85 16.13 -28.88
N SER A 155 -9.98 16.58 -28.32
CA SER A 155 -10.98 17.37 -29.08
C SER A 155 -10.48 18.78 -29.41
N ASN A 156 -9.71 19.40 -28.52
CA ASN A 156 -9.22 20.77 -28.71
C ASN A 156 -8.04 20.88 -29.69
N LYS A 157 -7.29 19.79 -29.94
CA LYS A 157 -6.24 19.73 -30.96
C LYS A 157 -6.74 19.53 -32.40
N LYS A 158 -8.05 19.34 -32.60
CA LYS A 158 -8.68 19.13 -33.92
C LYS A 158 -9.33 20.39 -34.50
N LEU A 159 -9.14 21.56 -33.87
CA LEU A 159 -9.54 22.88 -34.35
C LEU A 159 -8.29 23.64 -34.83
#